data_AF-A0A7G2CEZ3-F1
#
_entry.id   AF-A0A7G2CEZ3-F1
#
_cell.length_a   1.000
_cell.length_b   1.000
_cell.length_c   1.000
_cell.angle_alpha   90.00
_cell.angle_beta   90.00
_cell.angle_gamma   90.00
#
_symmetry.space_group_name_H-M   'P 1'
#
loop_
_entity.id
_entity.type
_entity.pdbx_description
1 polymer ?
#
loop_
_entity_poly.entity_id
_entity_poly.type
_entity_poly.pdbx_seq_one_letter_code
_entity_poly.pdbx_strand_id
1 'polypeptide(L)'
;MPFGDIDRDEPTLAERVQRAKVDILKGHTVETDWKCLVDSHVMLKDVARDAKMRGELFANVLCALELIADVLRTSEKTEDEAPNQETALVGLASDLFSSLYTVSPIPSRKQWKEALLRLSPEEQMLVVREPTPAWAKAAADTVREGDLDADEDDDGSFVEEELKALVKRCIVLGRRCKRSVPNDSSKSQPLSEAINILTSYVNDGALEW
;
A
#
# COMPACT_ATOMS: atom_id res chain seq x y z
N MET A 1 -5.90 -69.55 26.46
CA MET A 1 -5.30 -68.35 25.84
C MET A 1 -6.36 -67.26 25.87
N PRO A 2 -6.17 -66.14 26.57
CA PRO A 2 -7.10 -65.03 26.47
C PRO A 2 -6.87 -64.34 25.12
N PHE A 3 -7.91 -64.22 24.31
CA PHE A 3 -7.88 -63.41 23.09
C PHE A 3 -7.73 -61.95 23.53
N GLY A 4 -6.64 -61.32 23.09
CA GLY A 4 -6.28 -59.96 23.47
C GLY A 4 -7.40 -58.97 23.18
N ASP A 5 -7.50 -57.98 24.06
CA ASP A 5 -8.31 -56.78 23.89
C ASP A 5 -8.08 -56.20 22.50
N ILE A 6 -9.10 -56.32 21.65
CA ILE A 6 -9.20 -55.55 20.42
C ILE A 6 -9.46 -54.13 20.87
N ASP A 7 -8.48 -53.24 20.65
CA ASP A 7 -8.53 -51.81 20.98
C ASP A 7 -9.90 -51.21 20.59
N ARG A 8 -10.80 -51.10 21.59
CA ARG A 8 -12.17 -50.60 21.42
C ARG A 8 -12.25 -49.10 21.16
N ASP A 9 -11.12 -48.42 21.18
CA ASP A 9 -11.01 -46.98 20.93
C ASP A 9 -10.68 -46.65 19.46
N GLU A 10 -10.53 -47.66 18.59
CA GLU A 10 -10.25 -47.41 17.20
C GLU A 10 -11.54 -46.97 16.46
N PRO A 11 -11.59 -45.75 15.89
CA PRO A 11 -12.81 -45.24 15.28
C PRO A 11 -13.24 -46.11 14.11
N THR A 12 -14.53 -46.43 14.08
CA THR A 12 -15.14 -47.25 13.04
C THR A 12 -14.99 -46.59 11.67
N LEU A 13 -15.01 -47.39 10.60
CA LEU A 13 -14.93 -46.87 9.23
C LEU A 13 -16.03 -45.82 8.96
N ALA A 14 -17.23 -46.01 9.51
CA ALA A 14 -18.33 -45.07 9.37
C ALA A 14 -18.01 -43.71 10.03
N GLU A 15 -17.42 -43.71 11.22
CA GLU A 15 -16.99 -42.48 11.90
C GLU A 15 -15.85 -41.78 11.16
N ARG A 16 -14.89 -42.54 10.60
CA ARG A 16 -13.82 -41.98 9.76
C ARG A 16 -14.37 -41.32 8.51
N VAL A 17 -15.30 -41.98 7.81
CA VAL A 17 -15.95 -41.46 6.60
C VAL A 17 -16.79 -40.22 6.92
N GLN A 18 -17.53 -40.22 8.04
CA GLN A 18 -18.32 -39.07 8.44
C GLN A 18 -17.44 -37.87 8.83
N ARG A 19 -16.31 -38.11 9.51
CA ARG A 19 -15.33 -37.07 9.83
C ARG A 19 -14.72 -36.46 8.56
N ALA A 20 -14.28 -37.30 7.62
CA ALA A 20 -13.76 -36.85 6.33
C ALA A 20 -14.80 -36.04 5.53
N LYS A 21 -16.06 -36.48 5.50
CA LYS A 21 -17.15 -35.72 4.87
C LYS A 21 -17.36 -34.36 5.53
N VAL A 22 -17.34 -34.30 6.86
CA VAL A 22 -17.48 -33.05 7.61
C VAL A 22 -16.29 -32.13 7.34
N ASP A 23 -15.07 -32.65 7.24
CA ASP A 23 -13.89 -31.84 6.95
C ASP A 23 -13.87 -31.33 5.51
N ILE A 24 -14.32 -32.14 4.54
CA ILE A 24 -14.54 -31.70 3.15
C ILE A 24 -15.64 -30.62 3.08
N LEU A 25 -16.75 -30.83 3.80
CA LEU A 25 -17.91 -29.92 3.78
C LEU A 25 -17.68 -28.63 4.55
N LYS A 26 -16.78 -28.61 5.54
CA LYS A 26 -16.40 -27.38 6.24
C LYS A 26 -15.78 -26.37 5.31
N GLY A 27 -15.13 -26.83 4.23
CA GLY A 27 -14.24 -26.01 3.43
C GLY A 27 -13.07 -25.54 4.28
N HIS A 28 -11.85 -25.67 3.79
CA HIS A 28 -10.77 -24.94 4.43
C HIS A 28 -11.03 -23.44 4.19
N THR A 29 -10.68 -22.61 5.17
CA THR A 29 -10.64 -21.18 4.90
C THR A 29 -9.57 -20.93 3.83
N VAL A 30 -9.78 -19.93 2.98
CA VAL A 30 -8.78 -19.52 1.97
C VAL A 30 -7.40 -19.35 2.61
N GLU A 31 -7.35 -18.85 3.84
CA GLU A 31 -6.12 -18.70 4.63
C GLU A 31 -5.47 -20.05 5.00
N THR A 32 -6.27 -21.05 5.39
CA THR A 32 -5.76 -22.38 5.74
C THR A 32 -5.25 -23.10 4.50
N ASP A 33 -5.99 -23.04 3.39
CA ASP A 33 -5.58 -23.62 2.11
C ASP A 33 -4.31 -22.95 1.58
N TRP A 34 -4.25 -21.62 1.62
CA TRP A 34 -3.05 -20.87 1.24
C TRP A 34 -1.85 -21.26 2.10
N LYS A 35 -2.02 -21.35 3.41
CA LYS A 35 -0.95 -21.77 4.31
C LYS A 35 -0.46 -23.18 4.00
N CYS A 36 -1.37 -24.13 3.80
CA CYS A 36 -1.01 -25.50 3.40
C CYS A 36 -0.26 -25.53 2.07
N LEU A 37 -0.67 -24.72 1.10
CA LEU A 37 -0.03 -24.61 -0.20
C LEU A 37 1.39 -24.03 -0.09
N VAL A 38 1.55 -22.93 0.65
CA VAL A 38 2.86 -22.31 0.93
C VAL A 38 3.77 -23.28 1.68
N ASP A 39 3.25 -23.99 2.69
CA ASP A 39 4.04 -24.93 3.48
C ASP A 39 4.53 -26.13 2.65
N SER A 40 3.73 -26.56 1.67
CA SER A 40 4.00 -27.70 0.80
C SER A 40 4.96 -27.40 -0.37
N HIS A 41 5.02 -26.15 -0.83
CA HIS A 41 5.80 -25.78 -2.01
C HIS A 41 6.86 -24.71 -1.70
N VAL A 42 8.15 -25.09 -1.78
CA VAL A 42 9.28 -24.18 -1.49
C VAL A 42 9.22 -22.89 -2.32
N MET A 43 8.91 -22.97 -3.61
CA MET A 43 8.75 -21.80 -4.48
C MET A 43 7.72 -20.79 -3.95
N LEU A 44 6.62 -21.27 -3.36
CA LEU A 44 5.59 -20.41 -2.80
C LEU A 44 6.00 -19.81 -1.46
N LYS A 45 6.94 -20.42 -0.73
CA LYS A 45 7.52 -19.82 0.48
C LYS A 45 8.34 -18.58 0.17
N ASP A 46 9.11 -18.63 -0.90
CA ASP A 46 9.90 -17.47 -1.33
C ASP A 46 8.96 -16.36 -1.83
N VAL A 47 7.96 -16.69 -2.66
CA VAL A 47 6.93 -15.72 -3.09
C VAL A 47 6.18 -15.10 -1.90
N ALA A 48 5.76 -15.91 -0.92
CA ALA A 48 5.06 -15.41 0.26
C ALA A 48 5.96 -14.52 1.14
N ARG A 49 7.25 -14.87 1.26
CA ARG A 49 8.23 -14.05 1.97
C ARG A 49 8.42 -12.71 1.27
N ASP A 50 8.59 -12.71 -0.05
CA ASP A 50 8.78 -11.50 -0.85
C ASP A 50 7.53 -10.61 -0.81
N ALA A 51 6.34 -11.19 -0.93
CA ALA A 51 5.08 -10.47 -0.79
C ALA A 51 4.96 -9.80 0.59
N LYS A 52 5.34 -10.51 1.65
CA LYS A 52 5.36 -9.95 3.01
C LYS A 52 6.34 -8.78 3.13
N MET A 53 7.59 -8.95 2.67
CA MET A 53 8.61 -7.90 2.71
C MET A 53 8.15 -6.66 1.92
N ARG A 54 7.54 -6.86 0.74
CA ARG A 54 6.97 -5.77 -0.06
C ARG A 54 5.82 -5.07 0.67
N GLY A 55 4.91 -5.82 1.28
CA GLY A 55 3.81 -5.26 2.07
C GLY A 55 4.31 -4.40 3.23
N GLU A 56 5.32 -4.87 3.96
CA GLU A 56 5.97 -4.10 5.03
C GLU A 56 6.65 -2.83 4.49
N LEU A 57 7.34 -2.91 3.35
CA LEU A 57 7.95 -1.75 2.69
C LEU A 57 6.90 -0.71 2.31
N PHE A 58 5.82 -1.09 1.62
CA PHE A 58 4.76 -0.17 1.23
C PHE A 58 4.06 0.44 2.46
N ALA A 59 3.79 -0.35 3.50
CA ALA A 59 3.21 0.17 4.74
C ALA A 59 4.09 1.26 5.36
N ASN A 60 5.42 1.03 5.42
CA ASN A 60 6.37 2.01 5.92
C ASN A 60 6.42 3.28 5.06
N VAL A 61 6.38 3.14 3.73
CA VAL A 61 6.35 4.27 2.78
C VAL A 61 5.09 5.10 2.97
N LEU A 62 3.92 4.47 3.05
CA LEU A 62 2.64 5.16 3.23
C LEU A 62 2.58 5.88 4.59
N CYS A 63 3.04 5.24 5.67
CA CYS A 63 3.13 5.89 6.98
C CYS A 63 4.08 7.11 6.96
N ALA A 64 5.21 7.00 6.26
CA ALA A 64 6.16 8.10 6.12
C ALA A 64 5.58 9.26 5.28
N LEU A 65 4.80 8.97 4.24
CA LEU A 65 4.08 9.98 3.44
C LEU A 65 3.04 10.72 4.28
N GLU A 66 2.23 9.98 5.04
CA GLU A 66 1.21 10.55 5.94
C GLU A 66 1.86 11.47 6.98
N LEU A 67 2.96 11.03 7.59
CA LEU A 67 3.71 11.84 8.56
C LEU A 67 4.21 13.15 7.94
N ILE A 68 4.75 13.11 6.72
CA ILE A 68 5.20 14.33 6.04
C ILE A 68 4.02 15.24 5.71
N ALA A 69 2.91 14.68 5.22
CA ALA A 69 1.69 15.45 4.96
C ALA A 69 1.19 16.16 6.23
N ASP A 70 1.20 15.47 7.38
CA ASP A 70 0.81 16.04 8.67
C ASP A 70 1.76 17.14 9.17
N VAL A 71 3.07 16.94 8.99
CA VAL A 71 4.06 17.97 9.32
C VAL A 71 3.84 19.22 8.45
N LEU A 72 3.59 19.04 7.15
CA LEU A 72 3.30 20.16 6.24
C LEU A 72 2.01 20.90 6.66
N ARG A 73 0.92 20.17 6.90
CA ARG A 73 -0.37 20.73 7.35
C ARG A 73 -0.24 21.50 8.67
N THR A 74 0.64 21.06 9.57
CA THR A 74 0.85 21.73 10.87
C THR A 74 1.80 22.91 10.80
N SER A 75 2.72 22.93 9.82
CA SER A 75 3.65 24.05 9.59
C SER A 75 2.95 25.27 8.97
N GLU A 76 1.87 25.08 8.22
CA GLU A 76 1.14 26.19 7.59
C GLU A 76 0.24 26.94 8.55
N LYS A 77 -0.31 26.27 9.56
CA LYS A 77 -1.20 26.91 10.54
C LYS A 77 -0.52 27.99 11.39
N THR A 78 0.81 28.05 11.37
CA THR A 78 1.61 29.02 12.12
C THR A 78 1.98 30.28 11.34
N GLU A 79 1.82 30.29 10.02
CA GLU A 79 2.04 31.46 9.17
C GLU A 79 0.67 31.90 8.62
N ASP A 80 0.32 33.18 8.72
CA ASP A 80 -0.99 33.76 8.34
C ASP A 80 -1.21 33.79 6.81
N GLU A 81 -0.58 32.86 6.09
CA GLU A 81 -0.63 32.70 4.64
C GLU A 81 -1.63 31.60 4.27
N ALA A 82 -2.30 31.77 3.12
CA ALA A 82 -3.21 30.76 2.59
C ALA A 82 -2.52 29.38 2.52
N PRO A 83 -3.24 28.27 2.77
CA PRO A 83 -2.64 26.93 2.74
C PRO A 83 -1.89 26.73 1.43
N ASN A 84 -0.63 26.31 1.52
CA ASN A 84 0.17 26.11 0.33
C ASN A 84 -0.48 24.99 -0.46
N GLN A 85 -0.93 25.31 -1.68
CA GLN A 85 -1.64 24.39 -2.56
C GLN A 85 -0.87 23.06 -2.75
N GLU A 86 0.45 23.13 -2.68
CA GLU A 86 1.35 21.98 -2.70
C GLU A 86 1.14 21.01 -1.53
N THR A 87 0.92 21.51 -0.32
CA THR A 87 0.67 20.69 0.87
C THR A 87 -0.67 19.99 0.79
N ALA A 88 -1.69 20.70 0.27
CA ALA A 88 -2.99 20.11 0.02
C ALA A 88 -2.89 18.96 -1.02
N LEU A 89 -2.12 19.15 -2.09
CA LEU A 89 -1.86 18.14 -3.10
C LEU A 89 -1.16 16.90 -2.52
N VAL A 90 -0.14 17.09 -1.70
CA VAL A 90 0.58 15.97 -1.06
C VAL A 90 -0.32 15.21 -0.10
N GLY A 91 -1.14 15.91 0.68
CA GLY A 91 -2.14 15.29 1.55
C GLY A 91 -3.13 14.43 0.76
N LEU A 92 -3.73 15.02 -0.28
CA LEU A 92 -4.68 14.32 -1.16
C LEU A 92 -4.05 13.07 -1.80
N ALA A 93 -2.82 13.19 -2.30
CA ALA A 93 -2.12 12.06 -2.92
C ALA A 93 -1.81 10.96 -1.90
N SER A 94 -1.37 11.32 -0.70
CA SER A 94 -1.13 10.37 0.39
C SER A 94 -2.39 9.56 0.73
N ASP A 95 -3.53 10.24 0.83
CA ASP A 95 -4.83 9.62 1.14
C ASP A 95 -5.28 8.71 -0.02
N LEU A 96 -5.08 9.15 -1.27
CA LEU A 96 -5.39 8.37 -2.46
C LEU A 96 -4.57 7.08 -2.54
N PHE A 97 -3.25 7.16 -2.38
CA PHE A 97 -2.38 5.98 -2.41
C PHE A 97 -2.68 5.03 -1.25
N SER A 98 -2.97 5.55 -0.05
CA SER A 98 -3.37 4.73 1.09
C SER A 98 -4.64 3.93 0.79
N SER A 99 -5.63 4.57 0.17
CA SER A 99 -6.87 3.92 -0.27
C SER A 99 -6.61 2.82 -1.31
N LEU A 100 -5.79 3.10 -2.32
CA LEU A 100 -5.44 2.15 -3.38
C LEU A 100 -4.75 0.89 -2.83
N TYR A 101 -3.70 1.07 -2.03
CA TYR A 101 -2.91 -0.03 -1.48
C TYR A 101 -3.64 -0.82 -0.36
N THR A 102 -4.72 -0.27 0.20
CA THR A 102 -5.62 -1.02 1.10
C THR A 102 -6.49 -2.01 0.32
N VAL A 103 -6.82 -1.70 -0.93
CA VAL A 103 -7.70 -2.53 -1.77
C VAL A 103 -6.92 -3.54 -2.61
N SER A 104 -5.74 -3.15 -3.13
CA SER A 104 -4.90 -4.01 -3.96
C SER A 104 -3.42 -3.85 -3.60
N PRO A 105 -2.66 -4.95 -3.44
CA PRO A 105 -1.21 -4.87 -3.22
C PRO A 105 -0.45 -4.37 -4.46
N ILE A 106 -1.07 -4.48 -5.65
CA ILE A 106 -0.55 -4.01 -6.92
C ILE A 106 -1.70 -3.25 -7.58
N PRO A 107 -1.89 -1.96 -7.26
CA PRO A 107 -2.99 -1.21 -7.83
C PRO A 107 -2.77 -1.05 -9.34
N SER A 108 -3.78 -1.35 -10.13
CA SER A 108 -3.72 -1.11 -11.58
C SER A 108 -3.99 0.36 -11.91
N ARG A 109 -3.55 0.81 -13.07
CA ARG A 109 -3.92 2.06 -13.72
C ARG A 109 -5.43 2.22 -13.76
N LYS A 110 -6.20 1.16 -14.04
CA LYS A 110 -7.67 1.24 -13.97
C LYS A 110 -8.15 1.64 -12.57
N GLN A 111 -7.65 0.98 -11.53
CA GLN A 111 -7.99 1.32 -10.14
C GLN A 111 -7.56 2.75 -9.79
N TRP A 112 -6.40 3.18 -10.28
CA TRP A 112 -5.92 4.56 -10.16
C TRP A 112 -6.88 5.56 -10.83
N LYS A 113 -7.28 5.33 -12.09
CA LYS A 113 -8.25 6.17 -12.81
C LYS A 113 -9.57 6.25 -12.04
N GLU A 114 -10.11 5.11 -11.61
CA GLU A 114 -11.34 5.06 -10.83
C GLU A 114 -11.22 5.83 -9.51
N ALA A 115 -10.09 5.73 -8.81
CA ALA A 115 -9.87 6.43 -7.57
C ALA A 115 -9.79 7.95 -7.78
N LEU A 116 -9.14 8.41 -8.85
CA LEU A 116 -9.11 9.82 -9.23
C LEU A 116 -10.50 10.37 -9.61
N LEU A 117 -11.30 9.59 -10.33
CA LEU A 117 -12.67 9.99 -10.70
C LEU A 117 -13.62 10.06 -9.49
N ARG A 118 -13.30 9.34 -8.40
CA ARG A 118 -14.06 9.40 -7.14
C ARG A 118 -13.73 10.63 -6.29
N LEU A 119 -12.70 11.39 -6.62
CA LEU A 119 -12.39 12.65 -5.94
C LEU A 119 -13.52 13.66 -6.10
N SER A 120 -13.72 14.50 -5.08
CA SER A 120 -14.67 15.61 -5.14
C SER A 120 -14.25 16.64 -6.21
N PRO A 121 -15.18 17.48 -6.72
CA PRO A 121 -14.84 18.51 -7.70
C PRO A 121 -13.73 19.47 -7.25
N GLU A 122 -13.65 19.75 -5.95
CA GLU A 122 -12.61 20.62 -5.37
C GLU A 122 -11.24 19.94 -5.42
N GLU A 123 -11.17 18.66 -5.07
CA GLU A 123 -9.95 17.85 -5.15
C GLU A 123 -9.51 17.63 -6.60
N GLN A 124 -10.44 17.40 -7.52
CA GLN A 124 -10.12 17.32 -8.95
C GLN A 124 -9.57 18.66 -9.47
N MET A 125 -10.17 19.78 -9.08
CA MET A 125 -9.66 21.11 -9.42
C MET A 125 -8.24 21.35 -8.88
N LEU A 126 -7.96 20.86 -7.67
CA LEU A 126 -6.64 20.95 -7.05
C LEU A 126 -5.58 20.23 -7.90
N VAL A 127 -5.89 19.00 -8.34
CA VAL A 127 -5.02 18.18 -9.21
C VAL A 127 -4.80 18.83 -10.58
N VAL A 128 -5.86 19.39 -11.19
CA VAL A 128 -5.79 19.95 -12.56
C VAL A 128 -5.08 21.31 -12.62
N ARG A 129 -5.14 22.13 -11.56
CA ARG A 129 -4.61 23.51 -11.58
C ARG A 129 -3.09 23.63 -11.61
N GLU A 130 -2.36 22.67 -11.04
CA GLU A 130 -0.88 22.72 -10.99
C GLU A 130 -0.23 21.33 -11.19
N PRO A 131 0.05 20.92 -12.44
CA PRO A 131 0.79 19.71 -12.73
C PRO A 131 2.31 19.95 -12.54
N THR A 132 2.74 20.30 -11.33
CA THR A 132 4.14 20.67 -11.06
C THR A 132 5.00 19.51 -10.54
N PRO A 133 4.45 18.50 -9.83
CA PRO A 133 5.08 17.18 -9.81
C PRO A 133 4.54 16.30 -10.94
N ALA A 134 5.40 15.46 -11.52
CA ALA A 134 5.06 14.56 -12.62
C ALA A 134 3.78 13.75 -12.35
N TRP A 135 3.54 13.38 -11.08
CA TRP A 135 2.36 12.60 -10.71
C TRP A 135 1.04 13.37 -10.84
N ALA A 136 1.04 14.66 -10.47
CA ALA A 136 -0.16 15.50 -10.56
C ALA A 136 -0.53 15.74 -12.02
N LYS A 137 0.47 15.76 -12.91
CA LYS A 137 0.25 15.83 -14.35
C LYS A 137 -0.46 14.58 -14.87
N ALA A 138 0.05 13.38 -14.57
CA ALA A 138 -0.57 12.14 -15.00
C ALA A 138 -1.99 11.98 -14.44
N ALA A 139 -2.21 12.40 -13.19
CA ALA A 139 -3.53 12.46 -12.59
C ALA A 139 -4.47 13.45 -13.30
N ALA A 140 -3.99 14.65 -13.62
CA ALA A 140 -4.76 15.66 -14.35
C ALA A 140 -5.11 15.22 -15.78
N ASP A 141 -4.16 14.59 -16.49
CA ASP A 141 -4.36 14.04 -17.83
C ASP A 141 -5.42 12.91 -17.77
N THR A 142 -5.35 12.04 -16.77
CA THR A 142 -6.37 11.00 -16.51
C THR A 142 -7.77 11.57 -16.29
N VAL A 143 -7.89 12.60 -15.45
CA VAL A 143 -9.19 13.27 -15.19
C VAL A 143 -9.73 13.94 -16.45
N ARG A 144 -8.85 14.46 -17.33
CA ARG A 144 -9.25 15.09 -18.60
C ARG A 144 -9.67 14.10 -19.68
N GLU A 145 -8.98 12.98 -19.80
CA GLU A 145 -9.24 12.00 -20.86
C GLU A 145 -10.53 11.22 -20.61
N GLY A 146 -10.90 10.99 -19.34
CA GLY A 146 -12.18 10.35 -18.97
C GLY A 146 -12.37 8.93 -19.50
N ASP A 147 -11.39 8.39 -20.21
CA ASP A 147 -11.47 7.11 -20.89
C ASP A 147 -10.94 5.99 -20.00
N LEU A 148 -11.78 4.98 -19.76
CA LEU A 148 -11.52 3.85 -18.86
C LEU A 148 -10.94 2.64 -19.60
N ASP A 149 -10.67 2.76 -20.89
CA ASP A 149 -9.98 1.75 -21.70
C ASP A 149 -8.50 1.68 -21.28
N ALA A 150 -8.26 1.16 -20.08
CA ALA A 150 -6.94 0.75 -19.60
C ALA A 150 -6.72 -0.71 -20.00
N ASP A 151 -5.55 -1.02 -20.56
CA ASP A 151 -5.14 -2.36 -20.96
C ASP A 151 -5.33 -3.37 -19.81
N GLU A 152 -5.86 -4.55 -20.12
CA GLU A 152 -6.11 -5.61 -19.12
C GLU A 152 -4.81 -6.22 -18.54
N ASP A 153 -3.67 -6.01 -19.23
CA ASP A 153 -2.35 -6.54 -18.88
C ASP A 153 -1.50 -5.54 -18.08
N ASP A 154 -2.11 -4.84 -17.13
CA ASP A 154 -1.41 -3.87 -16.27
C ASP A 154 -0.76 -4.54 -15.06
N ASP A 155 0.57 -4.52 -15.02
CA ASP A 155 1.40 -5.06 -13.95
C ASP A 155 1.53 -4.12 -12.73
N GLY A 156 0.87 -2.95 -12.75
CA GLY A 156 0.88 -1.96 -11.69
C GLY A 156 2.12 -1.06 -11.68
N SER A 157 3.06 -1.25 -12.62
CA SER A 157 4.27 -0.42 -12.74
C SER A 157 3.95 1.06 -12.87
N PHE A 158 2.85 1.40 -13.56
CA PHE A 158 2.39 2.78 -13.68
C PHE A 158 2.11 3.40 -12.32
N VAL A 159 1.31 2.75 -11.46
CA VAL A 159 0.93 3.31 -10.16
C VAL A 159 2.15 3.41 -9.24
N GLU A 160 3.08 2.46 -9.35
CA GLU A 160 4.33 2.50 -8.60
C GLU A 160 5.22 3.68 -9.01
N GLU A 161 5.34 3.98 -10.30
CA GLU A 161 6.10 5.14 -10.78
C GLU A 161 5.47 6.47 -10.33
N GLU A 162 4.14 6.54 -10.30
CA GLU A 162 3.39 7.66 -9.74
C GLU A 162 3.67 7.83 -8.23
N LEU A 163 3.69 6.73 -7.48
CA LEU A 163 4.08 6.72 -6.07
C LEU A 163 5.51 7.20 -5.88
N LYS A 164 6.47 6.70 -6.68
CA LYS A 164 7.87 7.14 -6.65
C LYS A 164 8.00 8.64 -6.93
N ALA A 165 7.23 9.18 -7.87
CA ALA A 165 7.21 10.61 -8.16
C ALA A 165 6.69 11.43 -6.97
N LEU A 166 5.62 10.97 -6.30
CA LEU A 166 5.14 11.58 -5.06
C LEU A 166 6.19 11.51 -3.94
N VAL A 167 6.81 10.34 -3.74
CA VAL A 167 7.83 10.12 -2.71
C VAL A 167 9.02 11.07 -2.91
N LYS A 168 9.52 11.19 -4.15
CA LYS A 168 10.59 12.15 -4.49
C LYS A 168 10.21 13.57 -4.09
N ARG A 169 8.96 13.98 -4.34
CA ARG A 169 8.48 15.31 -3.94
C ARG A 169 8.41 15.44 -2.41
N CYS A 170 7.92 14.43 -1.71
CA CYS A 170 7.82 14.43 -0.26
C CYS A 170 9.20 14.48 0.42
N ILE A 171 10.24 13.85 -0.15
CA ILE A 171 11.61 13.98 0.36
C ILE A 171 12.09 15.44 0.31
N VAL A 172 11.85 16.14 -0.80
CA VAL A 172 12.23 17.55 -0.96
C VAL A 172 11.51 18.42 0.08
N LEU A 173 10.22 18.19 0.25
CA LEU A 173 9.38 18.90 1.21
C LEU A 173 9.74 18.61 2.66
N GLY A 174 9.91 17.34 3.01
CA GLY A 174 10.36 16.92 4.34
C GLY A 174 11.71 17.52 4.70
N ARG A 175 12.66 17.59 3.76
CA ARG A 175 13.96 18.28 3.97
C ARG A 175 13.80 19.80 4.13
N ARG A 176 12.82 20.43 3.48
CA ARG A 176 12.48 21.84 3.68
C ARG A 176 11.95 22.05 5.10
N CYS A 177 10.97 21.25 5.53
CA CYS A 177 10.41 21.30 6.88
C CYS A 177 11.46 21.01 7.97
N LYS A 178 12.34 20.02 7.77
CA LYS A 178 13.39 19.71 8.73
C LYS A 178 14.35 20.90 8.97
N ARG A 179 14.55 21.77 7.99
CA ARG A 179 15.38 22.97 8.14
C ARG A 179 14.67 24.11 8.88
N SER A 180 13.34 24.17 8.81
CA SER A 180 12.55 25.19 9.53
C SER A 180 12.20 24.78 10.95
N VAL A 181 12.22 23.47 11.25
CA VAL A 181 11.91 22.94 12.57
C VAL A 181 13.14 23.02 13.50
N PRO A 182 13.04 23.62 14.69
CA PRO A 182 14.13 23.63 15.67
C PRO A 182 14.45 22.20 16.13
N ASN A 183 15.75 21.91 16.32
CA ASN A 183 16.27 20.56 16.58
C ASN A 183 15.65 19.87 17.81
N ASP A 184 15.10 20.61 18.77
CA ASP A 184 14.49 20.09 20.01
C ASP A 184 12.99 19.76 19.89
N SER A 185 12.39 19.86 18.71
CA SER A 185 10.99 19.45 18.57
C SER A 185 10.84 17.93 18.63
N SER A 186 9.79 17.45 19.31
CA SER A 186 9.40 16.02 19.36
C SER A 186 9.14 15.40 17.98
N LYS A 187 9.01 16.24 16.94
CA LYS A 187 8.75 15.83 15.55
C LYS A 187 10.03 15.69 14.70
N SER A 188 11.18 16.18 15.16
CA SER A 188 12.42 16.18 14.37
C SER A 188 12.95 14.78 14.05
N GLN A 189 12.93 13.87 15.04
CA GLN A 189 13.38 12.50 14.86
C GLN A 189 12.44 11.68 13.96
N PRO A 190 11.10 11.65 14.19
CA PRO A 190 10.17 10.96 13.30
C PRO A 190 10.23 11.45 11.85
N LEU A 191 10.38 12.77 11.65
CA LEU A 191 10.51 13.35 10.31
C LEU A 191 11.80 12.88 9.61
N SER A 192 12.91 12.80 10.35
CA SER A 192 14.17 12.31 9.79
C SER A 192 14.10 10.84 9.41
N GLU A 193 13.43 10.02 10.21
CA GLU A 193 13.21 8.61 9.94
C GLU A 193 12.32 8.41 8.71
N ALA A 194 11.21 9.15 8.62
CA ALA A 194 10.34 9.15 7.45
C ALA A 194 11.12 9.51 6.17
N ILE A 195 11.93 10.57 6.17
CA ILE A 195 12.76 10.95 5.02
C ILE A 195 13.74 9.83 4.63
N ASN A 196 14.31 9.12 5.61
CA ASN A 196 15.23 8.02 5.35
C ASN A 196 14.52 6.83 4.71
N ILE A 197 13.34 6.43 5.23
CA ILE A 197 12.50 5.37 4.65
C ILE A 197 12.18 5.70 3.19
N LEU A 198 11.71 6.92 2.93
CA LEU A 198 11.37 7.38 1.58
C LEU A 198 12.59 7.42 0.65
N THR A 199 13.75 7.82 1.17
CA THR A 199 15.00 7.85 0.40
C THR A 199 15.47 6.44 0.05
N SER A 200 15.36 5.47 0.97
CA SER A 200 15.66 4.05 0.72
C SER A 200 14.76 3.52 -0.40
N TYR A 201 13.45 3.75 -0.28
CA TYR A 201 12.47 3.30 -1.28
C TYR A 201 12.79 3.77 -2.70
N VAL A 202 13.19 5.03 -2.87
CA VAL A 202 13.55 5.59 -4.18
C VAL A 202 14.90 5.08 -4.70
N ASN A 203 15.86 4.84 -3.80
CA ASN A 203 17.25 4.50 -4.17
C ASN A 203 17.49 3.00 -4.35
N ASP A 204 16.79 2.16 -3.61
CA ASP A 204 17.03 0.71 -3.59
C ASP A 204 16.58 0.02 -4.87
N GLY A 205 16.28 0.79 -5.93
CA GLY A 205 15.73 0.27 -7.18
C GLY A 205 14.63 -0.70 -6.85
N ALA A 206 13.74 -0.34 -5.91
CA ALA A 206 12.72 -1.23 -5.40
C ALA A 206 12.01 -1.76 -6.62
N LEU A 207 12.30 -3.03 -6.93
CA LEU A 207 11.80 -3.81 -8.05
C LEU A 207 12.52 -3.62 -9.41
N GLU A 208 13.84 -3.85 -9.50
CA GLU A 208 14.37 -4.56 -10.67
C GLU A 208 14.02 -6.06 -10.50
N TRP A 209 13.09 -6.56 -11.31
CA TRP A 209 12.72 -7.97 -11.47
C TRP A 209 13.06 -8.44 -12.88
#